data_AF-A0A975CJJ6-F1
#
_entry.id   AF-A0A975CJJ6-F1
#
_cell.length_a   1.000
_cell.length_b   1.000
_cell.length_c   1.000
_cell.angle_alpha   90.00
_cell.angle_beta   90.00
_cell.angle_gamma   90.00
#
_symmetry.space_group_name_H-M   'P 1'
#
loop_
_entity.id
_entity.type
_entity.pdbx_description
1 polymer ?
#
loop_
_entity_poly.entity_id
_entity_poly.type
_entity_poly.pdbx_seq_one_letter_code
_entity_poly.pdbx_strand_id
1 'polypeptide(L)'
;MTKTISSQPFWNTVNTNLLNYKTMEKVIQKTVNLNLIGVDGNAFVIMGFFRRQAKKEGWTSEEIEQVMEEAKSGNYHHLLATIENHCEPKDETV
;
A
#
# COMPACT_ATOMS: atom_id res chain seq x y z
N MET A 1 -8.90 -34.03 -33.02
CA MET A 1 -9.17 -33.65 -31.61
C MET A 1 -7.98 -32.85 -31.10
N THR A 2 -8.00 -31.54 -31.34
CA THR A 2 -6.91 -30.64 -30.96
C THR A 2 -6.98 -30.40 -29.46
N LYS A 3 -5.99 -30.90 -28.72
CA LYS A 3 -5.82 -30.63 -27.29
C LYS A 3 -5.61 -29.13 -27.12
N THR A 4 -6.58 -28.47 -26.52
CA THR A 4 -6.48 -27.08 -26.08
C THR A 4 -5.31 -26.98 -25.11
N ILE A 5 -4.18 -26.46 -25.59
CA ILE A 5 -3.08 -26.03 -24.72
C ILE A 5 -3.61 -24.78 -24.03
N SER A 6 -4.14 -24.97 -22.82
CA SER A 6 -4.39 -23.88 -21.88
C SER A 6 -3.07 -23.18 -21.67
N SER A 7 -2.92 -22.01 -22.31
CA SER A 7 -1.76 -21.14 -22.13
C SER A 7 -1.86 -20.56 -20.73
N GLN A 8 -1.24 -21.26 -19.77
CA GLN A 8 -1.02 -20.67 -18.46
C GLN A 8 -0.01 -19.53 -18.64
N PRO A 9 -0.27 -18.34 -18.07
CA PRO A 9 0.58 -17.18 -18.25
C PRO A 9 1.99 -17.45 -17.67
N PHE A 10 2.99 -16.93 -18.37
CA PHE A 10 4.44 -17.04 -18.09
C PHE A 10 4.84 -16.67 -16.65
N TRP A 11 3.98 -15.94 -15.93
CA TRP A 11 4.12 -15.60 -14.52
C TRP A 11 4.11 -16.81 -13.55
N ASN A 12 3.71 -18.01 -13.99
CA ASN A 12 3.74 -19.21 -13.15
C ASN A 12 5.11 -19.91 -13.07
N THR A 13 6.18 -19.31 -13.58
CA THR A 13 7.56 -19.82 -13.43
C THR A 13 8.53 -18.73 -12.97
N VAL A 14 8.06 -17.77 -12.17
CA VAL A 14 8.96 -16.94 -11.36
C VAL A 14 9.21 -17.66 -10.03
N ASN A 15 10.46 -18.07 -9.87
CA ASN A 15 11.08 -18.64 -8.68
C ASN A 15 10.43 -18.09 -7.39
N THR A 16 9.80 -18.97 -6.60
CA THR A 16 9.09 -18.62 -5.35
C THR A 16 9.99 -17.95 -4.31
N ASN A 17 11.31 -17.93 -4.53
CA ASN A 17 12.28 -17.21 -3.70
C ASN A 17 12.38 -15.71 -4.00
N LEU A 18 11.81 -15.21 -5.12
CA LEU A 18 11.75 -13.77 -5.43
C LEU A 18 10.47 -13.09 -4.94
N LEU A 19 9.38 -13.83 -4.71
CA LEU A 19 8.15 -13.31 -4.09
C LEU A 19 8.34 -12.95 -2.60
N ASN A 20 9.52 -13.21 -2.05
CA ASN A 20 9.94 -12.77 -0.73
C ASN A 20 10.79 -11.47 -0.78
N TYR A 21 10.78 -10.72 -1.89
CA TYR A 21 10.90 -9.27 -1.74
C TYR A 21 9.61 -8.87 -1.03
N LYS A 22 9.72 -8.75 0.28
CA LYS A 22 8.64 -8.58 1.23
C LYS A 22 7.75 -7.41 0.79
N THR A 23 6.69 -7.66 0.03
CA THR A 23 5.53 -6.78 0.00
C THR A 23 5.14 -6.69 1.46
N MET A 24 5.30 -5.51 2.07
CA MET A 24 5.09 -5.39 3.49
C MET A 24 3.68 -5.88 3.82
N GLU A 25 3.58 -6.76 4.81
CA GLU A 25 2.28 -7.19 5.29
C GLU A 25 1.54 -5.95 5.78
N LYS A 26 0.33 -5.73 5.26
CA LYS A 26 -0.50 -4.59 5.65
C LYS A 26 -0.73 -4.67 7.16
N VAL A 27 -0.32 -3.62 7.89
CA VAL A 27 -0.55 -3.51 9.34
C VAL A 27 -2.04 -3.65 9.64
N ILE A 28 -2.86 -3.08 8.74
CA ILE A 28 -4.33 -3.13 8.80
C ILE A 28 -4.88 -3.44 7.41
N GLN A 29 -5.90 -4.30 7.33
CA GLN A 29 -6.59 -4.66 6.09
C GLN A 29 -7.57 -3.56 5.64
N LYS A 30 -7.08 -2.32 5.52
CA LYS A 30 -7.80 -1.14 5.03
C LYS A 30 -6.88 -0.26 4.19
N THR A 31 -7.48 0.48 3.27
CA THR A 31 -6.80 1.44 2.41
C THR A 31 -7.56 2.76 2.35
N VAL A 32 -6.82 3.85 2.11
CA VAL A 32 -7.36 5.20 1.91
C VAL A 32 -7.22 5.59 0.44
N ASN A 33 -8.18 6.35 -0.06
CA ASN A 33 -8.08 6.99 -1.37
C ASN A 33 -7.27 8.28 -1.22
N LEU A 34 -5.94 8.14 -1.25
CA LEU A 34 -5.01 9.26 -1.09
C LEU A 34 -4.19 9.46 -2.36
N ASN A 35 -4.30 10.65 -2.95
CA ASN A 35 -3.41 11.09 -4.02
C ASN A 35 -2.25 11.90 -3.41
N LEU A 36 -1.02 11.38 -3.53
CA LEU A 36 0.20 12.03 -3.06
C LEU A 36 0.92 12.86 -4.16
N ILE A 37 0.38 12.92 -5.38
CA ILE A 37 0.97 13.71 -6.49
C ILE A 37 0.97 15.19 -6.11
N GLY A 38 2.15 15.81 -6.13
CA GLY A 38 2.35 17.23 -5.80
C GLY A 38 2.47 17.55 -4.30
N VAL A 39 2.47 16.53 -3.43
CA VAL A 39 2.76 16.70 -2.00
C VAL A 39 4.26 16.81 -1.78
N ASP A 40 4.68 17.69 -0.85
CA ASP A 40 6.08 17.79 -0.40
C ASP A 40 6.58 16.41 0.08
N GLY A 41 7.75 15.99 -0.43
CA GLY A 41 8.38 14.72 -0.06
C GLY A 41 8.77 14.62 1.42
N ASN A 42 8.58 15.66 2.23
CA ASN A 42 8.78 15.61 3.66
C ASN A 42 7.91 14.53 4.33
N ALA A 43 8.57 13.60 5.04
CA ALA A 43 7.96 12.52 5.79
C ALA A 43 6.79 12.97 6.70
N PHE A 44 6.94 14.09 7.42
CA PHE A 44 5.91 14.61 8.31
C PHE A 44 4.67 15.11 7.56
N VAL A 45 4.87 15.67 6.37
CA VAL A 45 3.79 16.14 5.51
C VAL A 45 2.98 14.95 4.99
N ILE A 46 3.66 13.93 4.45
CA ILE A 46 3.03 12.68 3.95
C ILE A 46 2.21 12.01 5.06
N MET A 47 2.82 11.83 6.22
CA MET A 47 2.18 11.31 7.43
C MET A 47 0.93 12.12 7.84
N GLY A 48 1.01 13.45 7.77
CA GLY A 48 -0.11 14.34 8.07
C GLY A 48 -1.27 14.19 7.09
N PHE A 49 -0.97 14.06 5.79
CA PHE A 49 -1.97 13.83 4.75
C PHE A 49 -2.68 12.49 4.91
N PHE A 50 -1.92 11.41 5.10
CA PHE A 50 -2.49 10.08 5.37
C PHE A 50 -3.44 10.10 6.57
N ARG A 51 -2.97 10.63 7.71
CA ARG A 51 -3.79 10.75 8.93
C ARG A 51 -5.08 11.52 8.69
N ARG A 52 -5.01 12.63 7.95
CA ARG A 52 -6.19 13.45 7.66
C ARG A 52 -7.19 12.70 6.77
N GLN A 53 -6.70 11.98 5.77
CA GLN A 53 -7.55 11.23 4.84
C GLN A 53 -8.17 10.00 5.50
N ALA A 54 -7.38 9.22 6.26
CA ALA A 54 -7.88 8.07 7.02
C ALA A 54 -9.02 8.45 7.97
N LYS A 55 -8.88 9.59 8.68
CA LYS A 55 -9.95 10.14 9.52
C LYS A 55 -11.21 10.48 8.73
N LYS A 56 -11.08 11.08 7.54
CA LYS A 56 -12.22 11.40 6.67
C LYS A 56 -12.94 10.14 6.19
N GLU A 57 -12.20 9.06 5.96
CA GLU A 57 -12.74 7.75 5.56
C GLU A 57 -13.20 6.89 6.75
N GLY A 58 -13.24 7.46 7.97
CA GLY A 58 -13.82 6.81 9.13
C GLY A 58 -12.93 5.76 9.81
N TRP A 59 -11.62 5.79 9.56
CA TRP A 59 -10.67 4.98 10.33
C TRP A 59 -10.66 5.40 11.80
N THR A 60 -10.50 4.43 12.71
CA THR A 60 -10.39 4.75 14.12
C THR A 60 -9.03 5.38 14.43
N SER A 61 -8.93 6.05 15.59
CA SER A 61 -7.67 6.68 15.98
C SER A 61 -6.57 5.63 16.19
N GLU A 62 -6.93 4.47 16.72
CA GLU A 62 -6.06 3.34 16.99
C GLU A 62 -5.53 2.72 15.68
N GLU A 63 -6.41 2.56 14.68
CA GLU A 63 -6.01 2.04 13.37
C GLU A 63 -4.99 2.96 12.69
N ILE A 64 -5.24 4.27 12.77
CA ILE A 64 -4.30 5.25 12.23
C ILE A 64 -2.98 5.18 13.01
N GLU A 65 -3.03 5.13 14.33
CA GLU A 65 -1.83 5.11 15.17
C GLU A 65 -0.94 3.90 14.88
N GLN A 66 -1.52 2.71 14.68
CA GLN A 66 -0.75 1.51 14.30
C GLN A 66 0.04 1.69 12.99
N VAL A 67 -0.60 2.24 11.95
CA VAL A 67 0.08 2.51 10.67
C VAL A 67 1.17 3.58 10.85
N MET A 68 0.88 4.58 11.68
CA MET A 68 1.80 5.67 11.98
C MET A 68 3.02 5.23 12.81
N GLU A 69 2.86 4.24 13.69
CA GLU A 69 3.93 3.63 14.46
C GLU A 69 4.84 2.79 13.55
N GLU A 70 4.25 1.94 12.71
CA GLU A 70 5.02 1.16 11.72
C GLU A 70 5.82 2.08 10.80
N ALA A 71 5.18 3.11 10.22
CA ALA A 71 5.83 4.06 9.32
C ALA A 71 7.04 4.78 9.96
N LYS A 72 7.06 4.95 11.29
CA LYS A 72 8.16 5.57 12.04
C LYS A 72 9.23 4.59 12.50
N SER A 73 8.99 3.28 12.40
CA SER A 73 9.90 2.25 12.91
C SER A 73 11.18 2.09 12.07
N GLY A 74 11.15 2.58 10.82
CA GLY A 74 12.23 2.44 9.85
C GLY A 74 12.77 3.77 9.32
N ASN A 75 13.43 3.68 8.16
CA ASN A 75 13.93 4.84 7.44
C ASN A 75 12.85 5.45 6.53
N TYR A 76 13.22 6.49 5.79
CA TYR A 76 12.30 7.18 4.88
C TYR A 76 11.66 6.24 3.83
N HIS A 77 12.40 5.27 3.29
CA HIS A 77 11.84 4.30 2.35
C HIS A 77 10.81 3.39 2.99
N HIS A 78 11.05 2.98 4.24
CA HIS A 78 10.09 2.20 5.02
C HIS A 78 8.80 3.01 5.26
N LEU A 79 8.91 4.29 5.63
CA LEU A 79 7.76 5.18 5.77
C LEU A 79 6.93 5.23 4.48
N LEU A 80 7.57 5.46 3.33
CA LEU A 80 6.88 5.53 2.05
C LEU A 80 6.18 4.22 1.71
N ALA A 81 6.89 3.09 1.85
CA ALA A 81 6.34 1.77 1.57
C ALA A 81 5.13 1.46 2.47
N THR A 82 5.20 1.78 3.76
CA THR A 82 4.09 1.57 4.70
C THR A 82 2.87 2.41 4.32
N ILE A 83 3.06 3.69 4.01
CA ILE A 83 1.96 4.58 3.63
C ILE A 83 1.35 4.15 2.29
N GLU A 84 2.18 3.86 1.29
CA GLU A 84 1.75 3.41 -0.04
C GLU A 84 0.94 2.11 0.03
N ASN A 85 1.35 1.16 0.88
CA ASN A 85 0.62 -0.09 1.09
C ASN A 85 -0.81 0.12 1.64
N HIS A 86 -1.05 1.24 2.32
CA HIS A 86 -2.35 1.65 2.80
C HIS A 86 -3.05 2.69 1.91
N CYS A 87 -2.51 3.01 0.74
CA CYS A 87 -3.13 3.91 -0.23
C CYS A 87 -3.52 3.11 -1.47
N GLU A 88 -4.82 3.01 -1.75
CA GLU A 88 -5.32 2.46 -3.00
C GLU A 88 -6.23 3.51 -3.65
N PRO A 89 -5.85 4.07 -4.82
CA PRO A 89 -6.75 4.95 -5.54
C PRO A 89 -8.00 4.15 -5.91
N LYS A 90 -9.16 4.63 -5.47
CA LYS A 90 -10.44 4.10 -5.93
C LYS A 90 -10.66 4.73 -7.29
N ASP A 91 -10.45 3.97 -8.36
CA ASP A 91 -10.82 4.41 -9.70
C ASP A 91 -12.31 4.77 -9.68
N GLU A 92 -12.61 6.07 -9.81
CA GLU A 92 -13.96 6.54 -10.09
C GLU A 92 -14.30 6.01 -11.49
N THR A 93 -15.08 4.94 -11.52
CA THR A 93 -15.71 4.46 -12.75
C THR A 93 -16.69 5.53 -13.21
N VAL A 94 -16.25 6.33 -14.18
CA VAL A 94 -17.08 7.30 -14.93
C VAL A 94 -18.03 6.55 -15.86
#